data_AF-A0A670I5J3-F1
#
_entry.id   AF-A0A670I5J3-F1
#
_cell.length_a   1.000
_cell.length_b   1.000
_cell.length_c   1.000
_cell.angle_alpha   90.00
_cell.angle_beta   90.00
_cell.angle_gamma   90.00
#
_symmetry.space_group_name_H-M   'P 1'
#
loop_
_entity.id
_entity.type
_entity.pdbx_description
1 polymer ?
#
loop_
_entity_poly.entity_id
_entity_poly.type
_entity_poly.pdbx_seq_one_letter_code
_entity_poly.pdbx_strand_id
1 'polypeptide(L)'
;MEEAATVTTTEGTFCLQQVSVAESSEDDYQYEEVPADDEFSLQDGDEDLAKALYTIQEQAVDAQIMAQRPGQIAKHSLSETPEVVDDFLCNFLIRMGMNRTLDCFQTEWYELMQRGILEPKDIGFVPDAYTCNQHLERENKYLKKEMESYKIAANKAKEALLKLQKERDFHRMHHKRVVQEKNRLINDIKRLKTHYASYEPLLKQLNEKYEILLREKMLTSLERDRVVGQITGLQATLRSLESGSYIQIPVTKAGRKCEREDGLQGPSQKALREAKEHKVFTGVNPYDSAKDPTKQMGKRYPKARTEQG
;
A
#
# COMPACT_ATOMS: atom_id res chain seq x y z
N MET A 1 -5.77 70.56 -31.40
CA MET A 1 -6.60 70.55 -30.19
C MET A 1 -7.56 69.40 -30.39
N GLU A 2 -7.53 68.31 -29.64
CA GLU A 2 -7.20 68.20 -28.22
C GLU A 2 -6.69 66.78 -27.95
N GLU A 3 -5.66 66.72 -27.13
CA GLU A 3 -4.93 65.56 -26.67
C GLU A 3 -5.67 64.98 -25.45
N ALA A 4 -5.91 63.67 -25.43
CA ALA A 4 -6.37 63.00 -24.22
C ALA A 4 -5.63 61.67 -24.08
N ALA A 5 -4.52 61.75 -23.36
CA ALA A 5 -3.79 60.60 -22.86
C ALA A 5 -4.64 59.89 -21.80
N THR A 6 -5.02 58.63 -22.05
CA THR A 6 -5.54 57.73 -21.01
C THR A 6 -4.44 56.80 -20.54
N VAL A 7 -3.99 57.08 -19.32
CA VAL A 7 -3.10 56.29 -18.48
C VAL A 7 -3.84 55.07 -17.92
N THR A 8 -3.07 54.03 -17.58
CA THR A 8 -3.40 52.82 -16.79
C THR A 8 -4.28 51.78 -17.50
N THR A 9 -3.91 50.50 -17.57
CA THR A 9 -3.44 49.66 -16.46
C THR A 9 -2.64 48.50 -17.05
N THR A 10 -1.38 48.30 -16.63
CA THR A 10 -0.65 47.06 -16.94
C THR A 10 -1.22 45.97 -16.04
N GLU A 11 -2.28 45.32 -16.53
CA GLU A 11 -2.80 44.09 -15.95
C GLU A 11 -1.65 43.07 -15.87
N GLY A 12 -1.34 42.62 -14.66
CA GLY A 12 -0.37 41.56 -14.45
C GLY A 12 -0.78 40.33 -15.24
N THR A 13 0.04 39.92 -16.20
CA THR A 13 -0.17 38.71 -16.98
C THR A 13 -0.02 37.49 -16.05
N PHE A 14 -1.12 37.04 -15.43
CA PHE A 14 -1.14 35.79 -14.68
C PHE A 14 -1.16 34.63 -15.66
N CYS A 15 -0.04 33.93 -15.80
CA CYS A 15 0.01 32.66 -16.52
C CYS A 15 -0.59 31.56 -15.62
N LEU A 16 -1.91 31.35 -15.72
CA LEU A 16 -2.52 30.14 -15.20
C LEU A 16 -2.10 28.97 -16.09
N GLN A 17 -1.22 28.11 -15.56
CA GLN A 17 -0.93 26.84 -16.21
C GLN A 17 -2.21 26.02 -16.21
N GLN A 18 -2.82 25.87 -17.38
CA GLN A 18 -3.95 24.97 -17.59
C GLN A 18 -3.45 23.54 -17.33
N VAL A 19 -3.62 23.08 -16.09
CA VAL A 19 -3.48 21.68 -15.75
C VAL A 19 -4.76 21.04 -16.27
N SER A 20 -4.69 20.50 -17.49
CA SER A 20 -5.66 19.52 -17.95
C SER A 20 -5.50 18.32 -17.02
N VAL A 21 -6.29 18.27 -15.95
CA VAL A 21 -6.65 16.99 -15.35
C VAL A 21 -7.36 16.29 -16.49
N ALA A 22 -6.67 15.36 -17.16
CA ALA A 22 -7.37 14.44 -18.04
C ALA A 22 -8.43 13.81 -17.16
N GLU A 23 -9.69 14.19 -17.37
CA GLU A 23 -10.85 13.45 -16.90
C GLU A 23 -10.76 12.09 -17.60
N SER A 24 -9.87 11.24 -17.09
CA SER A 24 -9.81 9.86 -17.50
C SER A 24 -11.06 9.24 -16.89
N SER A 25 -12.13 9.23 -17.67
CA SER A 25 -13.28 8.33 -17.58
C SER A 25 -13.64 7.97 -16.14
N GLU A 26 -14.70 8.58 -15.61
CA GLU A 26 -15.41 8.12 -14.42
C GLU A 26 -15.29 6.60 -14.30
N ASP A 27 -14.67 6.16 -13.20
CA ASP A 27 -14.52 4.75 -12.87
C ASP A 27 -15.93 4.30 -12.46
N ASP A 28 -16.63 3.58 -13.34
CA ASP A 28 -17.98 3.02 -13.13
C ASP A 28 -18.09 2.02 -11.94
N TYR A 29 -17.05 1.92 -11.10
CA TYR A 29 -16.98 1.00 -9.98
C TYR A 29 -17.00 1.76 -8.65
N GLN A 30 -18.10 1.59 -7.92
CA GLN A 30 -18.20 2.01 -6.52
C GLN A 30 -17.12 1.30 -5.69
N TYR A 31 -16.23 2.09 -5.10
CA TYR A 31 -15.37 1.63 -4.03
C TYR A 31 -16.25 1.28 -2.84
N GLU A 32 -16.32 0.00 -2.50
CA GLU A 32 -16.98 -0.47 -1.29
C GLU A 32 -16.12 -0.02 -0.11
N GLU A 33 -16.68 0.82 0.78
CA GLU A 33 -16.00 1.24 2.01
C GLU A 33 -15.64 -0.02 2.80
N VAL A 34 -14.34 -0.20 3.04
CA VAL A 34 -13.86 -1.26 3.93
C VAL A 34 -14.45 -0.96 5.31
N PRO A 35 -15.22 -1.88 5.92
CA PRO A 35 -15.73 -1.71 7.27
C PRO A 35 -14.58 -1.33 8.20
N ALA A 36 -14.79 -0.33 9.06
CA ALA A 36 -13.81 0.09 10.06
C ALA A 36 -13.48 -1.01 11.10
N ASP A 37 -14.10 -2.19 10.96
CA ASP A 37 -14.05 -3.30 11.89
C ASP A 37 -12.93 -4.31 11.58
N ASP A 38 -12.21 -4.18 10.46
CA ASP A 38 -10.97 -4.95 10.24
C ASP A 38 -9.82 -4.26 10.99
N GLU A 39 -9.80 -4.52 12.29
CA GLU A 39 -8.75 -4.22 13.27
C GLU A 39 -7.46 -4.98 12.91
N PHE A 40 -6.85 -4.68 11.77
CA PHE A 40 -5.42 -4.84 11.60
C PHE A 40 -4.76 -3.77 12.45
N SER A 41 -4.56 -4.10 13.72
CA SER A 41 -3.74 -3.35 14.67
C SER A 41 -2.30 -3.27 14.13
N LEU A 42 -2.07 -2.36 13.19
CA LEU A 42 -0.77 -1.74 13.06
C LEU A 42 -0.57 -1.04 14.38
N GLN A 43 0.49 -1.43 15.08
CA GLN A 43 0.90 -0.89 16.37
C GLN A 43 1.16 0.60 16.20
N ASP A 44 0.09 1.38 16.29
CA ASP A 44 0.08 2.83 16.23
C ASP A 44 0.67 3.28 17.55
N GLY A 45 1.96 3.62 17.51
CA GLY A 45 2.69 4.09 18.67
C GLY A 45 2.10 5.42 19.10
N ASP A 46 1.26 5.38 20.13
CA ASP A 46 0.94 6.44 21.08
C ASP A 46 0.95 7.88 20.53
N GLU A 47 0.10 8.18 19.54
CA GLU A 47 -0.42 9.53 19.37
C GLU A 47 -1.78 9.62 20.08
N ASP A 48 -1.70 9.69 21.41
CA ASP A 48 -2.83 9.88 22.31
C ASP A 48 -3.61 11.14 21.90
N LEU A 49 -4.83 10.96 21.37
CA LEU A 49 -5.74 12.03 20.93
C LEU A 49 -5.92 13.10 22.01
N ALA A 50 -5.87 12.70 23.29
CA ALA A 50 -5.90 13.61 24.42
C ALA A 50 -4.72 14.61 24.41
N LYS A 51 -3.53 14.18 24.01
CA LYS A 51 -2.33 15.01 23.89
C LYS A 51 -2.40 15.97 22.70
N ALA A 52 -3.02 15.55 21.60
CA ALA A 52 -3.29 16.44 20.47
C ALA A 52 -4.31 17.53 20.82
N LEU A 53 -5.38 17.18 21.53
CA LEU A 53 -6.36 18.15 22.03
C LEU A 53 -5.76 19.11 23.06
N TYR A 54 -4.89 18.60 23.95
CA TYR A 54 -4.19 19.42 24.93
C TYR A 54 -3.23 20.41 24.25
N THR A 55 -2.47 20.00 23.24
CA THR A 55 -1.56 20.91 22.50
C THR A 55 -2.30 21.95 21.68
N ILE A 56 -3.44 21.61 21.07
CA ILE A 56 -4.30 22.58 20.37
C ILE A 56 -4.88 23.61 21.37
N GLN A 57 -5.31 23.14 22.54
CA GLN A 57 -5.83 24.03 23.57
C GLN A 57 -4.74 24.93 24.16
N GLU A 58 -3.55 24.39 24.40
CA GLU A 58 -2.38 25.15 24.85
C GLU A 58 -1.97 26.22 23.82
N GLN A 59 -1.94 25.87 22.53
CA GLN A 59 -1.68 26.83 21.45
C GLN A 59 -2.77 27.90 21.34
N ALA A 60 -4.04 27.56 21.56
CA ALA A 60 -5.14 28.52 21.57
C ALA A 60 -5.04 29.48 22.77
N VAL A 61 -4.67 28.96 23.95
CA VAL A 61 -4.43 29.75 25.16
C VAL A 61 -3.21 30.65 24.98
N ASP A 62 -2.11 30.15 24.41
CA ASP A 62 -0.92 30.94 24.10
C ASP A 62 -1.22 32.04 23.07
N ALA A 63 -1.98 31.74 22.02
CA ALA A 63 -2.43 32.73 21.04
C ALA A 63 -3.31 33.80 21.70
N GLN A 64 -4.14 33.41 22.67
CA GLN A 64 -5.00 34.33 23.41
C GLN A 64 -4.24 35.17 24.44
N ILE A 65 -3.22 34.61 25.10
CA ILE A 65 -2.29 35.34 25.99
C ILE A 65 -1.45 36.34 25.19
N MET A 66 -1.00 35.95 23.99
CA MET A 66 -0.30 36.84 23.05
C MET A 66 -1.20 37.97 22.54
N ALA A 67 -2.49 37.70 22.30
CA ALA A 67 -3.47 38.69 21.88
C ALA A 67 -3.90 39.64 23.01
N GLN A 68 -3.92 39.17 24.26
CA GLN A 68 -4.38 39.94 25.42
C GLN A 68 -3.28 40.74 26.13
N ARG A 69 -2.00 40.65 25.72
CA ARG A 69 -0.89 41.40 26.35
C ARG A 69 -1.02 42.91 26.04
N PRO A 70 -1.48 43.77 26.97
CA PRO A 70 -1.54 45.21 26.77
C PRO A 70 -0.22 45.76 27.33
N GLY A 71 0.79 45.91 26.48
CA GLY A 71 2.15 46.15 26.99
C GLY A 71 3.13 46.67 25.95
N GLN A 72 2.83 47.87 25.45
CA GLN A 72 3.84 48.88 25.08
C GLN A 72 4.87 48.45 24.03
N ILE A 73 4.42 48.31 22.80
CA ILE A 73 5.02 49.13 21.75
C ILE A 73 3.90 50.07 21.32
N ALA A 74 3.69 51.10 22.14
CA ALA A 74 3.34 52.36 21.52
C ALA A 74 4.50 52.60 20.55
N LYS A 75 4.28 52.22 19.29
CA LYS A 75 4.76 53.03 18.20
C LYS A 75 4.13 54.38 18.53
N HIS A 76 4.83 55.17 19.33
CA HIS A 76 4.94 56.57 19.00
C HIS A 76 5.15 56.50 17.50
N SER A 77 4.10 56.80 16.74
CA SER A 77 4.28 57.47 15.48
C SER A 77 5.22 58.59 15.87
N LEU A 78 6.52 58.32 15.75
CA LEU A 78 7.50 59.36 15.59
C LEU A 78 6.84 60.12 14.46
N SER A 79 6.27 61.28 14.80
CA SER A 79 6.09 62.30 13.80
C SER A 79 7.39 62.23 13.03
N GLU A 80 7.32 61.84 11.75
CA GLU A 80 8.42 62.03 10.83
C GLU A 80 8.58 63.55 10.75
N THR A 81 9.13 64.14 11.81
CA THR A 81 9.80 65.43 11.78
C THR A 81 10.85 65.18 10.73
N PRO A 82 10.69 65.77 9.55
CA PRO A 82 11.50 65.36 8.43
C PRO A 82 12.97 65.56 8.83
N GLU A 83 13.83 64.64 8.39
CA GLU A 83 15.26 64.72 8.68
C GLU A 83 15.76 66.09 8.18
N VAL A 84 16.40 66.83 9.08
CA VAL A 84 17.00 68.11 8.77
C VAL A 84 18.17 67.83 7.82
N VAL A 85 18.37 68.70 6.81
CA VAL A 85 19.34 68.47 5.71
C VAL A 85 20.76 68.15 6.20
N ASP A 86 21.17 68.70 7.34
CA ASP A 86 22.47 68.45 7.95
C ASP A 86 22.62 67.03 8.50
N ASP A 87 21.61 66.52 9.21
CA ASP A 87 21.58 65.15 9.73
C ASP A 87 21.63 64.12 8.59
N PHE A 88 20.87 64.34 7.51
CA PHE A 88 20.89 63.47 6.34
C PHE A 88 22.27 63.44 5.67
N LEU A 89 22.91 64.60 5.45
CA LEU A 89 24.22 64.67 4.82
C LEU A 89 25.30 64.03 5.71
N CYS A 90 25.23 64.24 7.03
CA CYS A 90 26.12 63.57 7.97
C CYS A 90 25.94 62.06 7.93
N ASN A 91 24.70 61.57 8.02
CA ASN A 91 24.38 60.14 7.96
C ASN A 91 24.80 59.51 6.62
N PHE A 92 24.61 60.23 5.51
CA PHE A 92 25.05 59.79 4.18
C PHE A 92 26.58 59.66 4.09
N LEU A 93 27.32 60.69 4.50
CA LEU A 93 28.79 60.67 4.44
C LEU A 93 29.40 59.61 5.37
N ILE A 94 28.78 59.37 6.54
CA ILE A 94 29.16 58.28 7.44
C ILE A 94 28.90 56.92 6.78
N ARG A 95 27.70 56.69 6.22
CA ARG A 95 27.35 55.41 5.59
C ARG A 95 28.21 55.08 4.36
N MET A 96 28.65 56.11 3.65
CA MET A 96 29.56 56.00 2.50
C MET A 96 31.05 56.00 2.89
N GLY A 97 31.39 56.15 4.18
CA GLY A 97 32.76 56.11 4.69
C GLY A 97 33.62 57.34 4.37
N MET A 98 33.00 58.47 4.03
CA MET A 98 33.66 59.70 3.58
C MET A 98 34.03 60.65 4.73
N ASN A 99 34.83 60.17 5.69
CA ASN A 99 35.09 60.87 6.95
C ASN A 99 35.80 62.23 6.81
N ARG A 100 36.72 62.39 5.84
CA ARG A 100 37.39 63.70 5.62
C ARG A 100 36.42 64.76 5.08
N THR A 101 35.51 64.35 4.20
CA THR A 101 34.49 65.24 3.64
C THR A 101 33.46 65.62 4.70
N LEU A 102 33.11 64.69 5.59
CA LEU A 102 32.28 64.97 6.76
C LEU A 102 32.90 66.04 7.66
N ASP A 103 34.19 65.91 7.98
CA ASP A 103 34.90 66.81 8.89
C ASP A 103 35.00 68.23 8.32
N CYS A 104 35.31 68.36 7.03
CA CYS A 104 35.29 69.64 6.33
C CYS A 104 33.88 70.25 6.29
N PHE A 105 32.87 69.44 5.95
CA PHE A 105 31.48 69.86 5.87
C PHE A 105 30.98 70.38 7.22
N GLN A 106 31.19 69.64 8.31
CA GLN A 106 30.77 70.05 9.65
C GLN A 106 31.45 71.36 10.08
N THR A 107 32.75 71.49 9.81
CA THR A 107 33.51 72.70 10.17
C THR A 107 32.97 73.93 9.45
N GLU A 108 32.79 73.85 8.13
CA GLU A 108 32.25 74.97 7.33
C GLU A 108 30.80 75.28 7.71
N TRP A 109 29.98 74.26 7.94
CA TRP A 109 28.57 74.38 8.31
C TRP A 109 28.38 75.13 9.64
N TYR A 110 29.14 74.76 10.67
CA TYR A 110 29.10 75.46 11.96
C TYR A 110 29.66 76.89 11.87
N GLU A 111 30.67 77.13 11.03
CA GLU A 111 31.22 78.47 10.81
C GLU A 111 30.20 79.41 10.14
N LEU A 112 29.48 78.92 9.13
CA LEU A 112 28.42 79.65 8.44
C LEU A 112 27.23 79.96 9.36
N MET A 113 26.88 79.04 10.26
CA MET A 113 25.83 79.23 11.25
C MET A 113 26.23 80.28 12.30
N GLN A 114 27.48 80.28 12.79
CA GLN A 114 27.99 81.28 13.74
C GLN A 114 28.08 82.69 13.13
N ARG A 115 28.35 82.80 11.83
CA ARG A 115 28.36 84.07 11.09
C ARG A 115 26.95 84.62 10.81
N GLY A 116 25.90 83.87 11.16
CA GLY A 116 24.50 84.26 10.93
C GLY A 116 24.09 84.28 9.45
N ILE A 117 24.87 83.62 8.59
CA ILE A 117 24.60 83.53 7.15
C ILE A 117 23.59 82.42 6.85
N LEU A 118 23.53 81.41 7.73
CA LEU A 118 22.59 80.30 7.70
C LEU A 118 21.72 80.38 8.96
N GLU A 119 20.43 80.72 8.84
CA GLU A 119 19.49 80.59 9.96
C GLU A 119 18.93 79.16 10.04
N PRO A 120 18.56 78.67 11.23
CA PRO A 120 17.91 77.37 11.40
C PRO A 120 16.62 77.19 10.59
N LYS A 121 16.00 78.28 10.13
CA LYS A 121 14.81 78.29 9.28
C LYS A 121 15.13 78.12 7.79
N ASP A 122 16.37 78.41 7.38
CA ASP A 122 16.86 78.24 6.01
C ASP A 122 17.27 76.78 5.75
N ILE A 123 17.40 75.99 6.81
CA ILE A 123 17.66 74.56 6.74
C ILE A 123 16.35 73.87 6.38
N GLY A 124 16.19 73.60 5.09
CA GLY A 124 15.08 72.81 4.58
C GLY A 124 15.07 71.39 5.14
N PHE A 125 13.98 70.70 4.90
CA PHE A 125 13.83 69.28 5.14
C PHE A 125 14.30 68.50 3.92
N VAL A 126 14.94 67.34 4.12
CA VAL A 126 15.28 66.46 2.99
C VAL A 126 13.99 65.89 2.39
N PRO A 127 13.74 66.07 1.09
CA PRO A 127 12.50 65.61 0.47
C PRO A 127 12.32 64.08 0.54
N ASP A 128 11.15 63.70 1.04
CA ASP A 128 10.38 62.44 0.98
C ASP A 128 10.84 61.32 0.02
N ALA A 129 11.38 61.62 -1.16
CA ALA A 129 11.82 60.64 -2.15
C ALA A 129 12.84 59.62 -1.62
N TYR A 130 13.76 60.02 -0.72
CA TYR A 130 14.72 59.09 -0.12
C TYR A 130 14.05 58.12 0.87
N THR A 131 13.16 58.63 1.72
CA THR A 131 12.37 57.84 2.67
C THR A 131 11.41 56.90 1.94
N CYS A 132 10.78 57.39 0.88
CA CYS A 132 9.94 56.62 -0.04
C CYS A 132 10.74 55.50 -0.71
N ASN A 133 11.95 55.77 -1.23
CA ASN A 133 12.81 54.73 -1.80
C ASN A 133 13.22 53.67 -0.76
N GLN A 134 13.56 54.07 0.46
CA GLN A 134 13.83 53.11 1.55
C GLN A 134 12.59 52.29 1.91
N HIS A 135 11.40 52.89 1.85
CA HIS A 135 10.14 52.17 2.05
C HIS A 135 9.91 51.13 0.96
N LEU A 136 10.04 51.54 -0.31
CA LEU A 136 9.91 50.68 -1.48
C LEU A 136 10.96 49.56 -1.50
N GLU A 137 12.18 49.79 -1.02
CA GLU A 137 13.22 48.78 -0.88
C GLU A 137 12.84 47.73 0.18
N ARG A 138 12.34 48.17 1.34
CA ARG A 138 11.86 47.29 2.40
C ARG A 138 10.67 46.46 1.94
N GLU A 139 9.72 47.08 1.25
CA GLU A 139 8.57 46.40 0.66
C GLU A 139 8.99 45.41 -0.42
N ASN A 140 9.88 45.78 -1.34
CA ASN A 140 10.43 44.85 -2.34
C ASN A 140 11.09 43.64 -1.69
N LYS A 141 11.87 43.86 -0.63
CA LYS A 141 12.52 42.77 0.11
C LYS A 141 11.50 41.85 0.78
N TYR A 142 10.44 42.43 1.35
CA TYR A 142 9.35 41.69 1.95
C TYR A 142 8.58 40.87 0.90
N LEU A 143 8.14 41.50 -0.19
CA LEU A 143 7.42 40.85 -1.29
C LEU A 143 8.23 39.73 -1.93
N LYS A 144 9.55 39.93 -2.14
CA LYS A 144 10.44 38.87 -2.64
C LYS A 144 10.50 37.68 -1.69
N LYS A 145 10.51 37.93 -0.38
CA LYS A 145 10.50 36.86 0.63
C LYS A 145 9.18 36.10 0.64
N GLU A 146 8.05 36.81 0.56
CA GLU A 146 6.74 36.18 0.44
C GLU A 146 6.61 35.37 -0.84
N MET A 147 7.03 35.93 -1.98
CA MET A 147 7.03 35.22 -3.27
C MET A 147 7.80 33.90 -3.18
N GLU A 148 9.01 33.91 -2.59
CA GLU A 148 9.79 32.68 -2.42
C GLU A 148 9.09 31.69 -1.46
N SER A 149 8.47 32.18 -0.38
CA SER A 149 7.68 31.34 0.52
C SER A 149 6.50 30.67 -0.20
N TYR A 150 5.75 31.41 -1.01
CA TYR A 150 4.65 30.85 -1.80
C TYR A 150 5.15 29.85 -2.83
N LYS A 151 6.30 30.10 -3.46
CA LYS A 151 6.92 29.18 -4.40
C LYS A 151 7.32 27.87 -3.73
N ILE A 152 7.90 27.92 -2.52
CA ILE A 152 8.22 26.72 -1.73
C ILE A 152 6.94 25.96 -1.37
N ALA A 153 5.90 26.66 -0.89
CA ALA A 153 4.62 26.05 -0.55
C ALA A 153 3.95 25.38 -1.76
N ALA A 154 3.94 26.05 -2.91
CA ALA A 154 3.40 25.52 -4.16
C ALA A 154 4.17 24.28 -4.64
N ASN A 155 5.50 24.30 -4.57
CA ASN A 155 6.33 23.14 -4.92
C ASN A 155 6.05 21.96 -3.99
N LYS A 156 5.96 22.20 -2.68
CA LYS A 156 5.60 21.17 -1.69
C LYS A 156 4.21 20.58 -1.96
N ALA A 157 3.23 21.41 -2.28
CA ALA A 157 1.88 20.97 -2.64
C ALA A 157 1.89 20.13 -3.92
N LYS A 158 2.66 20.54 -4.94
CA LYS A 158 2.84 19.80 -6.19
C LYS A 158 3.46 18.43 -5.94
N GLU A 159 4.50 18.34 -5.11
CA GLU A 159 5.12 17.05 -4.74
C GLU A 159 4.15 16.14 -3.99
N ALA A 160 3.38 16.68 -3.04
CA ALA A 160 2.37 15.92 -2.31
C ALA A 160 1.28 15.38 -3.26
N LEU A 161 0.81 16.21 -4.19
CA LEU A 161 -0.16 15.81 -5.21
C LEU A 161 0.37 14.66 -6.07
N LEU A 162 1.62 14.74 -6.53
CA LEU A 162 2.24 13.66 -7.31
C LEU A 162 2.36 12.35 -6.51
N LYS A 163 2.61 12.42 -5.20
CA LYS A 163 2.63 11.22 -4.34
C LYS A 163 1.23 10.61 -4.23
N LEU A 164 0.21 11.42 -3.98
CA LEU A 164 -1.18 10.96 -3.88
C LEU A 164 -1.68 10.37 -5.21
N GLN A 165 -1.31 10.96 -6.34
CA GLN A 165 -1.65 10.40 -7.65
C GLN A 165 -1.03 9.03 -7.87
N LYS A 166 0.26 8.85 -7.52
CA LYS A 166 0.93 7.56 -7.61
C LYS A 166 0.29 6.51 -6.73
N GLU A 167 -0.08 6.87 -5.50
CA GLU A 167 -0.75 5.95 -4.57
C GLU A 167 -2.14 5.56 -5.06
N ARG A 168 -2.94 6.54 -5.51
CA ARG A 168 -4.23 6.30 -6.16
C ARG A 168 -4.08 5.35 -7.35
N ASP A 169 -3.10 5.59 -8.22
CA ASP A 169 -2.87 4.77 -9.41
C ASP A 169 -2.39 3.35 -9.04
N PHE A 170 -1.56 3.24 -7.99
CA PHE A 170 -1.16 1.96 -7.43
C PHE A 170 -2.36 1.16 -6.93
N HIS A 171 -3.22 1.75 -6.10
CA HIS A 171 -4.43 1.10 -5.61
C HIS A 171 -5.38 0.72 -6.75
N ARG A 172 -5.57 1.61 -7.73
CA ARG A 172 -6.43 1.33 -8.89
C ARG A 172 -5.91 0.16 -9.71
N MET A 173 -4.60 0.12 -9.98
CA MET A 173 -3.98 -0.99 -10.70
C MET A 173 -3.99 -2.29 -9.89
N HIS A 174 -3.76 -2.22 -8.58
CA HIS A 174 -3.80 -3.37 -7.69
C HIS A 174 -5.22 -3.96 -7.62
N HIS A 175 -6.23 -3.11 -7.43
CA HIS A 175 -7.63 -3.53 -7.46
C HIS A 175 -8.00 -4.22 -8.78
N LYS A 176 -7.63 -3.63 -9.92
CA LYS A 176 -7.85 -4.26 -11.26
C LYS A 176 -7.21 -5.65 -11.34
N ARG A 177 -5.99 -5.83 -10.83
CA ARG A 177 -5.32 -7.14 -10.78
C ARG A 177 -6.10 -8.12 -9.89
N VAL A 178 -6.47 -7.72 -8.68
CA VAL A 178 -7.20 -8.57 -7.73
C VAL A 178 -8.55 -9.00 -8.32
N VAL A 179 -9.27 -8.10 -8.99
CA VAL A 179 -10.53 -8.45 -9.66
C VAL A 179 -10.32 -9.46 -10.79
N GLN A 180 -9.26 -9.33 -11.58
CA GLN A 180 -8.91 -10.32 -12.61
C GLN A 180 -8.61 -11.70 -12.00
N GLU A 181 -7.82 -11.74 -10.92
CA GLU A 181 -7.49 -12.98 -10.20
C GLU A 181 -8.73 -13.62 -9.57
N LYS A 182 -9.58 -12.82 -8.89
CA LYS A 182 -10.88 -13.25 -8.37
C LYS A 182 -11.73 -13.89 -9.46
N ASN A 183 -11.87 -13.23 -10.61
CA ASN A 183 -12.68 -13.73 -11.71
C ASN A 183 -12.12 -15.04 -12.30
N ARG A 184 -10.80 -15.17 -12.37
CA ARG A 184 -10.14 -16.42 -12.77
C ARG A 184 -10.47 -17.56 -11.81
N LEU A 185 -10.32 -17.34 -10.50
CA LEU A 185 -10.65 -18.33 -9.48
C LEU A 185 -12.13 -18.72 -9.49
N ILE A 186 -13.04 -17.74 -9.66
CA ILE A 186 -14.47 -18.00 -9.81
C ILE A 186 -14.73 -18.94 -10.99
N ASN A 187 -14.06 -18.72 -12.13
CA ASN A 187 -14.22 -19.57 -13.30
C ASN A 187 -13.67 -20.99 -13.06
N ASP A 188 -12.53 -21.12 -12.38
CA ASP A 188 -11.96 -22.42 -12.03
C ASP A 188 -12.88 -23.19 -11.06
N ILE A 189 -13.46 -22.51 -10.06
CA ILE A 189 -14.47 -23.09 -9.16
C ILE A 189 -15.70 -23.55 -9.94
N LYS A 190 -16.20 -22.74 -10.89
CA LYS A 190 -17.35 -23.12 -11.75
C LYS A 190 -17.04 -24.38 -12.55
N ARG A 191 -15.86 -24.45 -13.19
CA ARG A 191 -15.42 -25.64 -13.94
C ARG A 191 -15.32 -26.86 -13.04
N LEU A 192 -14.76 -26.70 -11.85
CA LEU A 192 -14.61 -27.78 -10.88
C LEU A 192 -15.97 -28.31 -10.41
N LYS A 193 -16.92 -27.41 -10.09
CA LYS A 193 -18.30 -27.78 -9.73
C LYS A 193 -18.97 -28.57 -10.85
N THR A 194 -18.85 -28.13 -12.10
CA THR A 194 -19.41 -28.86 -13.26
C THR A 194 -18.78 -30.26 -13.39
N HIS A 195 -17.46 -30.37 -13.21
CA HIS A 195 -16.77 -31.66 -13.27
C HIS A 195 -17.23 -32.61 -12.16
N TYR A 196 -17.41 -32.14 -10.92
CA TYR A 196 -17.95 -32.98 -9.84
C TYR A 196 -19.41 -33.35 -10.02
N ALA A 197 -20.24 -32.44 -10.51
CA ALA A 197 -21.63 -32.74 -10.86
C ALA A 197 -21.71 -33.85 -11.93
N SER A 198 -20.73 -33.93 -12.84
CA SER A 198 -20.66 -35.01 -13.84
C SER A 198 -20.31 -36.39 -13.27
N TYR A 199 -19.62 -36.47 -12.12
CA TYR A 199 -19.34 -37.76 -11.47
C TYR A 199 -20.53 -38.33 -10.72
N GLU A 200 -21.46 -37.49 -10.27
CA GLU A 200 -22.63 -37.92 -9.52
C GLU A 200 -23.46 -39.02 -10.24
N PRO A 201 -23.83 -38.89 -11.54
CA PRO A 201 -24.53 -39.97 -12.24
C PRO A 201 -23.66 -41.23 -12.41
N LEU A 202 -22.34 -41.08 -12.60
CA LEU A 202 -21.45 -42.24 -12.74
C LEU A 202 -21.38 -43.05 -11.44
N LEU A 203 -21.30 -42.37 -10.29
CA LEU A 203 -21.33 -43.01 -8.97
C LEU A 203 -22.67 -43.67 -8.70
N LYS A 204 -23.80 -43.02 -9.04
CA LYS A 204 -25.14 -43.60 -8.93
C LYS A 204 -25.26 -44.89 -9.74
N GLN A 205 -24.85 -44.87 -11.01
CA GLN A 205 -24.86 -46.05 -11.88
C GLN A 205 -23.97 -47.19 -11.34
N LEU A 206 -22.79 -46.87 -10.80
CA LEU A 206 -21.91 -47.88 -10.22
C LEU A 206 -22.52 -48.52 -8.98
N ASN A 207 -23.17 -47.73 -8.12
CA ASN A 207 -23.86 -48.22 -6.94
C ASN A 207 -25.06 -49.10 -7.30
N GLU A 208 -25.85 -48.70 -8.30
CA GLU A 208 -26.95 -49.52 -8.83
C GLU A 208 -26.45 -50.87 -9.34
N LYS A 209 -25.36 -50.89 -10.12
CA LYS A 209 -24.74 -52.13 -10.61
C LYS A 209 -24.24 -53.01 -9.46
N TYR A 210 -23.63 -52.41 -8.43
CA TYR A 210 -23.17 -53.14 -7.26
C TYR A 210 -24.34 -53.81 -6.52
N GLU A 211 -25.42 -53.08 -6.29
CA GLU A 211 -26.63 -53.59 -5.64
C GLU A 211 -27.29 -54.72 -6.44
N ILE A 212 -27.35 -54.60 -7.78
CA ILE A 212 -27.85 -55.67 -8.65
C ILE A 212 -26.97 -56.93 -8.53
N LEU A 213 -25.66 -56.76 -8.68
CA LEU A 213 -24.70 -57.87 -8.58
C LEU A 213 -24.75 -58.55 -7.20
N LEU A 214 -24.94 -57.78 -6.14
CA LEU A 214 -25.07 -58.31 -4.78
C LEU A 214 -26.33 -59.18 -4.64
N ARG A 215 -27.47 -58.74 -5.19
CA ARG A 215 -28.71 -59.54 -5.22
C ARG A 215 -28.56 -60.80 -6.04
N GLU A 216 -27.97 -60.72 -7.24
CA GLU A 216 -27.72 -61.87 -8.11
C GLU A 216 -26.76 -62.88 -7.45
N LYS A 217 -25.71 -62.40 -6.78
CA LYS A 217 -24.78 -63.24 -6.02
C LYS A 217 -25.49 -63.97 -4.89
N MET A 218 -26.42 -63.31 -4.20
CA MET A 218 -27.22 -63.93 -3.15
C MET A 218 -28.14 -65.03 -3.72
N LEU A 219 -28.85 -64.76 -4.81
CA LEU A 219 -29.72 -65.73 -5.49
C LEU A 219 -28.93 -66.95 -5.99
N THR A 220 -27.79 -66.71 -6.66
CA THR A 220 -26.90 -67.77 -7.14
C THR A 220 -26.34 -68.59 -5.98
N SER A 221 -26.10 -67.97 -4.83
CA SER A 221 -25.65 -68.69 -3.65
C SER A 221 -26.72 -69.62 -3.09
N LEU A 222 -27.96 -69.15 -2.99
CA LEU A 222 -29.08 -69.98 -2.54
C LEU A 222 -29.33 -71.16 -3.48
N GLU A 223 -29.24 -70.95 -4.80
CA GLU A 223 -29.40 -72.04 -5.77
C GLU A 223 -28.25 -73.07 -5.66
N ARG A 224 -27.02 -72.61 -5.45
CA ARG A 224 -25.89 -73.50 -5.19
C ARG A 224 -26.12 -74.32 -3.92
N ASP A 225 -26.56 -73.69 -2.83
CA ASP A 225 -26.82 -74.36 -1.56
C ASP A 225 -27.96 -75.39 -1.69
N ARG A 226 -29.00 -75.07 -2.47
CA ARG A 226 -30.09 -76.01 -2.82
C ARG A 226 -29.56 -77.24 -3.56
N VAL A 227 -28.73 -77.05 -4.59
CA VAL A 227 -28.14 -78.15 -5.38
C VAL A 227 -27.18 -78.98 -4.52
N VAL A 228 -26.33 -78.34 -3.72
CA VAL A 228 -25.44 -79.03 -2.77
C VAL A 228 -26.25 -79.84 -1.75
N GLY A 229 -27.36 -79.30 -1.24
CA GLY A 229 -28.28 -80.03 -0.37
C GLY A 229 -28.89 -81.25 -1.05
N GLN A 230 -29.31 -81.14 -2.31
CA GLN A 230 -29.81 -82.27 -3.11
C GLN A 230 -28.74 -83.34 -3.34
N ILE A 231 -27.52 -82.95 -3.75
CA ILE A 231 -26.39 -83.86 -3.94
C ILE A 231 -26.05 -84.58 -2.63
N THR A 232 -26.01 -83.84 -1.52
CA THR A 232 -25.73 -84.41 -0.19
C THR A 232 -26.81 -85.40 0.22
N GLY A 233 -28.09 -85.07 0.01
CA GLY A 233 -29.20 -85.98 0.25
C GLY A 233 -29.13 -87.25 -0.59
N LEU A 234 -28.88 -87.12 -1.89
CA LEU A 234 -28.68 -88.25 -2.80
C LEU A 234 -27.48 -89.11 -2.38
N GLN A 235 -26.35 -88.50 -2.03
CA GLN A 235 -25.17 -89.21 -1.55
C GLN A 235 -25.45 -89.97 -0.24
N ALA A 236 -26.23 -89.41 0.68
CA ALA A 236 -26.66 -90.11 1.89
C ALA A 236 -27.56 -91.31 1.58
N THR A 237 -28.50 -91.17 0.64
CA THR A 237 -29.33 -92.31 0.19
C THR A 237 -28.50 -93.41 -0.47
N LEU A 238 -27.55 -93.05 -1.36
CA LEU A 238 -26.61 -94.00 -1.97
C LEU A 238 -25.79 -94.74 -0.91
N ARG A 239 -25.20 -94.04 0.06
CA ARG A 239 -24.45 -94.69 1.14
C ARG A 239 -25.33 -95.61 1.99
N SER A 240 -26.59 -95.24 2.26
CA SER A 240 -27.49 -96.11 3.02
C SER A 240 -27.84 -97.41 2.27
N LEU A 241 -27.98 -97.34 0.94
CA LEU A 241 -28.17 -98.49 0.05
C LEU A 241 -26.90 -99.36 -0.02
N GLU A 242 -25.73 -98.73 -0.12
CA GLU A 242 -24.42 -99.41 -0.09
C GLU A 242 -24.15 -100.09 1.26
N SER A 243 -24.63 -99.50 2.37
CA SER A 243 -24.51 -100.07 3.72
C SER A 243 -25.33 -101.36 3.92
N GLY A 244 -26.28 -101.67 3.03
CA GLY A 244 -26.99 -102.94 2.97
C GLY A 244 -26.29 -104.03 2.16
N SER A 245 -25.18 -103.70 1.47
CA SER A 245 -24.39 -104.64 0.68
C SER A 245 -22.98 -104.75 1.26
N TYR A 246 -22.76 -105.73 2.15
CA TYR A 246 -21.42 -106.08 2.61
C TYR A 246 -20.61 -106.71 1.47
N ILE A 247 -19.75 -105.92 0.82
CA ILE A 247 -18.59 -106.43 0.08
C ILE A 247 -17.38 -105.56 0.44
N GLN A 248 -16.44 -106.14 1.18
CA GLN A 248 -15.09 -105.61 1.37
C GLN A 248 -14.32 -105.64 0.05
N ILE A 249 -13.76 -104.51 -0.39
CA ILE A 249 -12.61 -104.46 -1.32
C ILE A 249 -11.69 -103.29 -0.90
N PRO A 250 -10.35 -103.47 -0.88
CA PRO A 250 -9.45 -102.71 -0.03
C PRO A 250 -8.99 -101.36 -0.61
N VAL A 251 -8.57 -100.52 0.33
CA VAL A 251 -7.91 -99.22 0.16
C VAL A 251 -6.60 -99.34 -0.63
N THR A 252 -6.50 -98.64 -1.76
CA THR A 252 -5.21 -98.22 -2.34
C THR A 252 -4.99 -96.74 -2.03
N LYS A 253 -4.04 -96.49 -1.12
CA LYS A 253 -3.53 -95.16 -0.82
C LYS A 253 -2.75 -94.62 -2.02
N ALA A 254 -3.37 -93.73 -2.80
CA ALA A 254 -2.63 -92.79 -3.64
C ALA A 254 -2.54 -91.46 -2.89
N GLY A 255 -1.40 -91.22 -2.23
CA GLY A 255 -1.13 -89.95 -1.58
C GLY A 255 -0.98 -88.83 -2.62
N ARG A 256 -2.01 -88.01 -2.79
CA ARG A 256 -1.82 -86.62 -3.22
C ARG A 256 -1.68 -85.78 -1.97
N LYS A 257 -0.44 -85.40 -1.64
CA LYS A 257 -0.18 -84.24 -0.79
C LYS A 257 -0.79 -83.03 -1.51
N CYS A 258 -1.85 -82.45 -0.95
CA CYS A 258 -2.17 -81.05 -1.21
C CYS A 258 -1.15 -80.25 -0.39
N GLU A 259 -0.13 -79.71 -1.04
CA GLU A 259 0.62 -78.62 -0.44
C GLU A 259 -0.36 -77.48 -0.21
N ARG A 260 -0.40 -76.96 1.01
CA ARG A 260 -0.96 -75.63 1.26
C ARG A 260 -0.03 -74.67 0.52
N GLU A 261 -0.46 -74.19 -0.64
CA GLU A 261 0.16 -73.05 -1.31
C GLU A 261 -0.11 -71.80 -0.48
N ASP A 262 0.61 -71.65 0.62
CA ASP A 262 0.85 -70.34 1.22
C ASP A 262 1.80 -69.58 0.28
N GLY A 263 1.25 -68.82 -0.66
CA GLY A 263 2.00 -67.74 -1.33
C GLY A 263 1.95 -67.59 -2.85
N LEU A 264 1.02 -68.22 -3.58
CA LEU A 264 0.89 -67.91 -5.01
C LEU A 264 -0.06 -66.73 -5.24
N GLN A 265 0.53 -65.53 -5.23
CA GLN A 265 -0.13 -64.31 -5.69
C GLN A 265 -0.47 -64.46 -7.18
N GLY A 266 -1.77 -64.56 -7.50
CA GLY A 266 -2.21 -64.68 -8.88
C GLY A 266 -1.81 -63.47 -9.73
N PRO A 267 -1.72 -63.60 -11.07
CA PRO A 267 -1.27 -62.52 -11.96
C PRO A 267 -2.05 -61.21 -11.78
N SER A 268 -3.36 -61.30 -11.49
CA SER A 268 -4.20 -60.14 -11.18
C SER A 268 -3.90 -59.50 -9.81
N GLN A 269 -3.52 -60.29 -8.82
CA GLN A 269 -3.15 -59.79 -7.49
C GLN A 269 -1.75 -59.15 -7.50
N LYS A 270 -0.83 -59.65 -8.34
CA LYS A 270 0.51 -59.06 -8.55
C LYS A 270 0.41 -57.68 -9.21
N ALA A 271 -0.41 -57.56 -10.25
CA ALA A 271 -0.69 -56.28 -10.91
C ALA A 271 -1.29 -55.23 -9.96
N LEU A 272 -2.15 -55.64 -9.02
CA LEU A 272 -2.73 -54.73 -8.03
C LEU A 272 -1.71 -54.22 -7.00
N ARG A 273 -0.72 -55.05 -6.65
CA ARG A 273 0.37 -54.70 -5.72
C ARG A 273 1.36 -53.75 -6.39
N GLU A 274 1.76 -54.04 -7.63
CA GLU A 274 2.64 -53.18 -8.43
C GLU A 274 1.99 -51.81 -8.71
N ALA A 275 0.69 -51.77 -9.00
CA ALA A 275 -0.05 -50.52 -9.17
C ALA A 275 -0.14 -49.69 -7.87
N LYS A 276 -0.23 -50.35 -6.71
CA LYS A 276 -0.18 -49.66 -5.40
C LYS A 276 1.21 -49.10 -5.10
N GLU A 277 2.27 -49.85 -5.37
CA GLU A 277 3.66 -49.40 -5.15
C GLU A 277 4.05 -48.24 -6.08
N HIS A 278 3.62 -48.27 -7.36
CA HIS A 278 3.79 -47.14 -8.27
C HIS A 278 3.02 -45.88 -7.81
N LYS A 279 1.83 -46.03 -7.23
CA LYS A 279 1.04 -44.89 -6.73
C LYS A 279 1.67 -44.22 -5.50
N VAL A 280 2.44 -44.96 -4.71
CA VAL A 280 3.19 -44.42 -3.55
C VAL A 280 4.42 -43.62 -3.99
N PHE A 281 5.06 -43.99 -5.11
CA PHE A 281 6.27 -43.30 -5.59
C PHE A 281 5.99 -42.08 -6.49
N THR A 282 4.81 -42.00 -7.12
CA THR A 282 4.48 -40.91 -8.06
C THR A 282 3.76 -39.72 -7.38
N GLY A 283 3.46 -39.82 -6.08
CA GLY A 283 2.72 -38.79 -5.32
C GLY A 283 3.57 -37.75 -4.61
N VAL A 284 4.91 -37.87 -4.65
CA VAL A 284 5.82 -36.89 -4.01
C VAL A 284 6.73 -36.31 -5.08
N ASN A 285 6.42 -35.09 -5.50
CA ASN A 285 7.32 -34.29 -6.31
C ASN A 285 8.59 -34.03 -5.46
N PRO A 286 9.82 -34.23 -5.95
CA PRO A 286 11.02 -33.99 -5.17
C PRO A 286 11.04 -32.53 -4.68
N TYR A 287 11.26 -32.35 -3.37
CA TYR A 287 11.38 -31.02 -2.78
C TYR A 287 12.61 -30.31 -3.37
N ASP A 288 12.36 -29.27 -4.17
CA ASP A 288 13.40 -28.42 -4.76
C ASP A 288 13.80 -27.34 -3.74
N SER A 289 14.93 -27.55 -3.07
CA SER A 289 15.45 -26.63 -2.05
C SER A 289 15.82 -25.23 -2.60
N ALA A 290 15.84 -25.03 -3.93
CA ALA A 290 16.11 -23.73 -4.54
C ALA A 290 14.90 -22.78 -4.55
N LYS A 291 13.68 -23.27 -4.26
CA LYS A 291 12.44 -22.47 -4.26
C LYS A 291 11.93 -22.09 -2.88
N ASP A 292 12.72 -22.32 -1.84
CA ASP A 292 12.38 -22.06 -0.46
C ASP A 292 12.42 -20.53 -0.16
N PRO A 293 11.26 -19.88 0.12
CA PRO A 293 11.17 -18.43 0.33
C PRO A 293 11.93 -17.96 1.59
N THR A 294 12.34 -18.89 2.45
CA THR A 294 13.04 -18.59 3.72
C THR A 294 14.53 -18.31 3.57
N LYS A 295 15.13 -18.54 2.38
CA LYS A 295 16.59 -18.34 2.13
C LYS A 295 16.96 -17.05 1.37
N GLN A 296 16.00 -16.20 0.98
CA GLN A 296 16.29 -14.96 0.24
C GLN A 296 16.56 -13.72 1.12
N MET A 297 16.69 -13.87 2.44
CA MET A 297 17.02 -12.75 3.34
C MET A 297 18.49 -12.81 3.72
N GLY A 298 19.37 -12.18 2.96
CA GLY A 298 20.79 -12.16 3.33
C GLY A 298 21.79 -11.61 2.32
N LYS A 299 21.55 -10.44 1.72
CA LYS A 299 22.67 -9.63 1.19
C LYS A 299 22.85 -8.39 2.06
N ARG A 300 23.73 -8.53 3.06
CA ARG A 300 24.32 -7.40 3.81
C ARG A 300 25.09 -6.51 2.84
N TYR A 301 24.77 -5.23 2.82
CA TYR A 301 25.65 -4.20 2.25
C TYR A 301 26.88 -4.01 3.16
N PRO A 302 28.09 -3.82 2.61
CA PRO A 302 29.28 -3.52 3.41
C PRO A 302 29.21 -2.09 3.97
N LYS A 303 29.48 -1.95 5.28
CA LYS A 303 29.64 -0.67 5.96
C LYS A 303 30.80 0.12 5.34
N ALA A 304 30.53 1.36 4.93
CA ALA A 304 31.55 2.32 4.55
C ALA A 304 32.44 2.64 5.76
N ARG A 305 33.77 2.60 5.53
CA ARG A 305 34.80 3.06 6.45
C ARG A 305 34.72 4.58 6.55
N THR A 306 34.58 5.08 7.76
CA THR A 306 34.88 6.47 8.10
C THR A 306 36.39 6.64 8.11
N GLU A 307 36.93 7.38 7.15
CA GLU A 307 38.30 7.93 7.25
C GLU A 307 38.19 9.33 7.82
N GLN A 308 38.82 9.52 8.99
CA GLN A 308 39.23 10.82 9.50
C GLN A 308 40.53 11.20 8.81
N GLY A 309 40.60 12.43 8.33
CA GLY A 309 41.77 13.06 7.70
C GLY A 309 41.37 14.38 7.08
#